data_AF-A0A1M5U7Q0-F1
#
_entry.id   AF-A0A1M5U7Q0-F1
#
_cell.length_a   1.000
_cell.length_b   1.000
_cell.length_c   1.000
_cell.angle_alpha   90.00
_cell.angle_beta   90.00
_cell.angle_gamma   90.00
#
_symmetry.space_group_name_H-M   'P 1'
#
loop_
_entity.id
_entity.type
_entity.pdbx_description
1 polymer ?
#
loop_
_entity_poly.entity_id
_entity_poly.type
_entity_poly.pdbx_seq_one_letter_code
_entity_poly.pdbx_strand_id
1 'polypeptide(L)' 'MDCFAIRKGRCTVLNVQKCVGSKCSFCKTRTQFQQDREKALKRISTFDGVTIRHISETYYDGKLEGMI' A
#
# COMPACT_ATOMS: atom_id res chain seq x y z
N MET A 1 8.77 -15.54 -8.94
CA MET A 1 7.57 -14.72 -8.65
C MET A 1 8.05 -13.35 -8.19
N ASP A 2 7.87 -12.33 -9.03
CA ASP A 2 8.30 -10.95 -8.72
C ASP A 2 7.17 -10.18 -8.04
N CYS A 3 7.11 -10.29 -6.71
CA CYS A 3 6.10 -9.64 -5.89
C CYS A 3 6.75 -8.57 -5.00
N PHE A 4 6.20 -7.35 -4.97
CA PHE A 4 6.73 -6.22 -4.20
C PHE A 4 6.89 -6.51 -2.71
N ALA A 5 6.08 -7.43 -2.18
CA ALA A 5 6.04 -7.81 -0.78
C ALA A 5 7.10 -8.87 -0.39
N ILE A 6 7.83 -9.45 -1.35
CA ILE A 6 8.85 -10.45 -1.06
C ILE A 6 10.17 -9.75 -0.70
N ARG A 7 10.65 -9.95 0.54
CA ARG A 7 12.00 -9.54 0.99
C ARG A 7 12.70 -10.73 1.63
N LYS A 8 13.96 -10.98 1.26
CA LYS A 8 14.76 -12.13 1.74
C LYS A 8 14.00 -13.47 1.63
N GLY A 9 13.26 -13.65 0.53
CA GLY A 9 12.47 -14.87 0.27
C GLY A 9 11.17 -15.03 1.05
N ARG A 10 10.73 -14.01 1.81
CA ARG A 10 9.50 -14.06 2.62
C ARG A 10 8.56 -12.90 2.30
N CYS A 11 7.26 -13.14 2.39
CA CYS A 11 6.24 -12.08 2.28
C CYS A 11 6.28 -11.22 3.55
N THR A 12 6.39 -9.90 3.37
CA THR A 12 6.42 -8.93 4.49
C THR A 12 5.07 -8.27 4.75
N VAL A 13 4.05 -8.58 3.96
CA VAL A 13 2.70 -7.98 4.06
C VAL A 13 1.71 -8.94 4.70
N LEU A 14 1.72 -10.21 4.27
CA LEU A 14 0.82 -11.22 4.83
C LEU A 14 1.56 -11.99 5.93
N ASN A 15 0.96 -12.04 7.12
CA ASN A 15 1.44 -12.85 8.25
C ASN A 15 1.15 -14.35 8.07
N VAL A 16 0.46 -14.72 6.99
CA VAL A 16 0.13 -16.11 6.64
C VAL A 16 0.94 -16.56 5.43
N GLN A 17 1.42 -17.80 5.44
CA GLN A 17 2.19 -18.45 4.37
C GLN A 17 1.33 -18.79 3.12
N LYS A 18 0.25 -18.04 2.85
CA LYS A 18 -0.64 -18.27 1.69
C LYS A 18 0.02 -17.98 0.34
N CYS A 19 1.19 -17.34 0.34
CA CYS A 19 1.94 -17.01 -0.88
C CYS A 19 2.85 -18.13 -1.39
N VAL A 20 3.04 -19.21 -0.61
CA VAL A 20 3.91 -20.32 -0.99
C VAL A 20 3.06 -21.37 -1.71
N GLY A 21 3.20 -21.48 -3.04
CA GLY A 21 2.62 -22.57 -3.82
C GLY A 21 1.20 -22.38 -4.37
N SER A 22 0.49 -21.30 -4.03
CA SER A 22 -0.80 -20.93 -4.65
C SER A 22 -0.75 -19.52 -5.26
N LYS A 23 -1.59 -19.24 -6.28
CA LYS A 23 -1.68 -17.91 -6.90
C LYS A 23 -2.17 -16.91 -5.84
N CYS A 24 -1.25 -16.17 -5.23
CA CYS A 24 -1.56 -15.12 -4.28
C CYS A 24 -2.37 -14.01 -4.97
N SER A 25 -3.61 -13.80 -4.53
CA SER A 25 -4.50 -12.74 -5.05
C SER A 25 -4.00 -11.32 -4.75
N PHE A 26 -3.06 -11.17 -3.80
CA PHE A 26 -2.41 -9.90 -3.45
C PHE A 26 -1.08 -9.69 -4.18
N CYS A 27 -0.65 -10.63 -5.01
CA CYS A 27 0.62 -10.51 -5.73
C CYS A 27 0.57 -9.35 -6.72
N LYS A 28 1.54 -8.44 -6.60
CA LYS A 28 1.73 -7.31 -7.54
C LYS A 28 3.21 -7.12 -7.80
N THR A 29 3.56 -6.73 -9.02
CA THR A 29 4.91 -6.24 -9.32
C THR A 29 5.15 -4.91 -8.58
N ARG A 30 6.40 -4.48 -8.48
CA ARG A 30 6.73 -3.15 -7.89
C ARG A 30 6.04 -2.01 -8.65
N THR A 31 6.00 -2.10 -9.97
CA THR A 31 5.33 -1.10 -10.83
C THR A 31 3.83 -1.03 -10.55
N GLN A 32 3.14 -2.17 -10.50
CA GLN A 32 1.70 -2.21 -10.19
C GLN A 32 1.40 -1.66 -8.80
N PHE A 33 2.21 -2.02 -7.81
CA PHE A 33 2.09 -1.48 -6.45
C PHE A 33 2.23 0.05 -6.43
N GLN A 34 3.22 0.59 -7.13
CA GLN A 34 3.46 2.03 -7.19
C GLN A 34 2.31 2.77 -7.90
N GLN A 35 1.82 2.26 -9.03
CA GLN A 35 0.68 2.83 -9.76
C GLN A 35 -0.61 2.84 -8.92
N ASP A 36 -0.90 1.73 -8.23
CA ASP A 36 -2.06 1.64 -7.34
C ASP A 36 -1.95 2.62 -6.16
N ARG A 37 -0.73 2.79 -5.61
CA ARG A 37 -0.46 3.74 -4.54
C ARG A 37 -0.66 5.18 -5.00
N GLU A 38 -0.13 5.56 -6.16
CA GLU A 38 -0.33 6.89 -6.76
C GLU A 38 -1.81 7.18 -7.02
N LYS A 39 -2.56 6.18 -7.55
CA LYS A 39 -4.00 6.32 -7.77
C LYS A 39 -4.77 6.54 -6.47
N ALA A 40 -4.40 5.85 -5.40
CA ALA A 40 -5.01 6.02 -4.09
C ALA A 40 -4.71 7.41 -3.51
N LEU A 41 -3.44 7.84 -3.55
CA LEU A 41 -3.02 9.17 -3.07
C LEU A 41 -3.73 10.29 -3.82
N LYS A 42 -3.81 10.20 -5.16
CA LYS A 42 -4.55 11.17 -5.99
C LYS A 42 -6.03 11.26 -5.61
N ARG A 43 -6.65 10.15 -5.19
CA ARG A 43 -8.05 10.18 -4.73
C ARG A 43 -8.14 10.86 -3.36
N ILE A 44 -7.23 10.54 -2.45
CA ILE A 44 -7.20 11.13 -1.11
C ILE A 44 -6.97 12.65 -1.18
N SER A 45 -6.12 13.13 -2.09
CA SER A 45 -5.85 14.56 -2.25
C SER A 45 -7.04 15.37 -2.80
N THR A 46 -8.09 14.71 -3.30
CA THR A 46 -9.34 15.40 -3.68
C THR A 46 -10.28 15.67 -2.50
N PHE A 47 -9.98 15.15 -1.31
CA PHE A 47 -10.80 15.37 -0.13
C PHE A 47 -10.51 16.75 0.48
N ASP A 48 -11.42 17.25 1.31
CA ASP A 48 -11.20 18.49 2.04
C ASP A 48 -10.09 18.32 3.09
N GLY A 49 -9.49 19.44 3.50
CA GLY A 49 -8.37 19.44 4.44
C GLY A 49 -8.69 18.82 5.80
N VAL A 50 -9.94 18.88 6.28
CA VAL A 50 -10.32 18.25 7.56
C VAL A 50 -10.34 16.74 7.40
N THR A 51 -10.93 16.24 6.32
CA THR A 51 -10.93 14.81 5.99
C THR A 51 -9.51 14.28 5.78
N ILE A 52 -8.66 15.00 5.03
CA ILE A 52 -7.25 14.60 4.83
C ILE A 52 -6.51 14.54 6.16
N ARG A 53 -6.64 15.55 7.03
CA ARG A 53 -6.01 15.57 8.35
C ARG A 53 -6.47 14.39 9.20
N HIS A 54 -7.77 14.12 9.25
CA HIS A 54 -8.31 13.00 10.00
C HIS A 54 -7.78 11.65 9.50
N ILE A 55 -7.71 11.44 8.17
CA ILE A 55 -7.12 10.23 7.58
C ILE A 55 -5.61 10.15 7.91
N SER A 56 -4.90 11.27 7.82
CA SER A 56 -3.47 11.37 8.15
C SER A 56 -3.19 10.92 9.58
N GLU A 57 -3.93 11.45 10.54
CA GLU A 57 -3.80 11.13 11.97
C GLU A 57 -4.20 9.67 12.26
N THR A 58 -5.30 9.20 11.67
CA THR A 58 -5.86 7.87 11.98
C THR A 58 -5.02 6.72 11.41
N TYR A 59 -4.50 6.88 10.18
CA TYR A 59 -3.90 5.77 9.43
C TYR A 59 -2.42 5.96 9.09
N TYR A 60 -1.90 7.19 9.21
CA TYR A 60 -0.56 7.54 8.74
C TYR A 60 0.29 8.25 9.80
N ASP A 61 -0.10 8.24 11.08
CA ASP A 61 0.60 8.94 12.18
C ASP A 61 0.87 10.42 11.86
N GLY A 62 -0.05 11.08 11.16
CA GLY A 62 0.11 12.48 10.73
C GLY A 62 1.02 12.68 9.51
N LYS A 63 1.58 11.62 8.91
CA LYS A 63 2.59 11.71 7.84
C LYS A 63 2.00 11.74 6.43
N LEU A 64 0.67 11.72 6.27
CA LEU A 64 0.05 11.66 4.95
C LEU A 64 0.31 12.94 4.15
N GLU A 65 0.31 14.12 4.77
CA GLU A 65 0.57 15.40 4.10
C GLU A 65 1.93 15.44 3.37
N GLY A 66 2.94 14.72 3.84
CA GLY A 66 4.23 14.59 3.15
C GLY A 66 4.26 13.56 2.02
N MET A 67 3.13 12.86 1.77
CA MET A 67 2.99 11.81 0.74
C MET A 67 2.06 12.19 -0.41
N ILE A 68 1.19 13.19 -0.24
CA ILE A 68 0.27 13.71 -1.27
C ILE A 68 0.82 14.94 -1.96
#